data_AF-A0AAN6UA98-F1
#
_entry.id   AF-A0AAN6UA98-F1
#
_cell.length_a   1.000
_cell.length_b   1.000
_cell.length_c   1.000
_cell.angle_alpha   90.00
_cell.angle_beta   90.00
_cell.angle_gamma   90.00
#
_symmetry.space_group_name_H-M   'P 1'
#
loop_
_entity.id
_entity.type
_entity.pdbx_description
1 polymer ?
#
loop_
_entity_poly.entity_id
_entity_poly.type
_entity_poly.pdbx_seq_one_letter_code
_entity_poly.pdbx_strand_id
1 'polypeptide(L)'
;MSLSPTTGMSRLSIECNSAPSRDQGRMQSGRRSSPVPGSEHSSDASDWEAGEESEDEKGENTKLVSSPTGLKYNISRLSPRTRGVVKGLFNQASSNEPPQITLELCGIREEDTEDDGLFYAFQMHEVVPCSVRIGARDSGRFSEPRCECPDAKYRQMRPCKHLIWLFDRLSKHILLDHDPDTELTLTELGYAEELGDPFEQISQIRLDVLADSLRCDTSEPDSDTVSPNPARVREAREMVAAVAGIQPYELDDYRLELETSYDPNVLIRRGDLGATLFSLILASHSLAEWVRSELDPSDPAVNPFRKIQHRVDRIIQELNAYSGAQQDEEAAEVYQRRGKRAEGLRDASWACNQIEHCVTQIEKLISRGSNPLPEWARPSAARALVSILKVVIHNRELYRRLIGDNDGNFVYSALDMLADQTQYIDALEEILDLIGVYGAPSSYVANMRGLVTRMRSHKPTETTGAANESRVPRRETPPLHQPTPGGPQHAESSRSGSGHFLDPGLPASLTSGGRGGGGRGRGNGRGSKRPVPRSSPQDHARGSRKRARGA
;
A
#
# COMPACT_ATOMS: atom_id res chain seq x y z
N MET A 1 13.01 1.86 52.43
CA MET A 1 11.86 1.76 53.37
C MET A 1 10.98 2.98 53.07
N SER A 2 9.97 2.83 52.19
CA SER A 2 8.57 2.43 52.50
C SER A 2 7.78 3.61 53.09
N LEU A 3 6.58 4.04 52.66
CA LEU A 3 5.55 3.51 51.76
C LEU A 3 4.57 4.66 51.41
N SER A 4 3.82 4.45 50.34
CA SER A 4 2.70 5.22 49.78
C SER A 4 1.49 5.41 50.70
N PRO A 5 0.51 6.25 50.27
CA PRO A 5 -0.91 5.96 50.48
C PRO A 5 -1.64 5.86 49.13
N THR A 6 -2.00 4.64 48.74
CA THR A 6 -3.00 4.34 47.70
C THR A 6 -4.28 3.88 48.38
N THR A 7 -5.33 4.70 48.32
CA THR A 7 -6.70 4.25 48.61
C THR A 7 -7.63 4.97 47.63
N GLY A 8 -8.22 4.22 46.70
CA GLY A 8 -9.27 4.74 45.83
C GLY A 8 -9.34 4.00 44.50
N MET A 9 -10.44 3.26 44.31
CA MET A 9 -10.94 2.69 43.06
C MET A 9 -10.45 1.26 42.71
N SER A 10 -11.01 0.30 43.44
CA SER A 10 -11.35 -1.02 42.89
C SER A 10 -12.77 -0.99 42.31
N ARG A 11 -12.99 -1.86 41.31
CA ARG A 11 -14.28 -2.39 40.81
C ARG A 11 -14.95 -1.63 39.66
N LEU A 12 -14.63 -2.04 38.43
CA LEU A 12 -15.62 -2.15 37.35
C LEU A 12 -15.56 -3.58 36.82
N SER A 13 -16.58 -4.37 37.16
CA SER A 13 -16.88 -5.68 36.61
C SER A 13 -17.45 -5.52 35.21
N ILE A 14 -16.98 -6.30 34.24
CA ILE A 14 -17.68 -6.53 32.97
C ILE A 14 -18.19 -7.97 33.03
N GLU A 15 -19.43 -8.13 33.47
CA GLU A 15 -20.20 -9.36 33.32
C GLU A 15 -20.87 -9.33 31.94
N CYS A 16 -20.39 -10.17 31.01
CA CYS A 16 -21.14 -10.50 29.80
C CYS A 16 -22.10 -11.64 30.13
N ASN A 17 -23.40 -11.33 30.19
CA ASN A 17 -24.48 -12.31 30.25
C ASN A 17 -24.75 -12.85 28.84
N SER A 18 -24.40 -14.12 28.60
CA SER A 18 -24.89 -14.91 27.47
C SER A 18 -25.86 -15.96 28.00
N ALA A 19 -27.12 -15.86 27.61
CA ALA A 19 -28.16 -16.85 27.94
C ALA A 19 -27.92 -18.16 27.16
N PRO A 20 -27.97 -19.35 27.82
CA PRO A 20 -27.91 -20.63 27.12
C PRO A 20 -29.31 -21.14 26.76
N SER A 21 -29.46 -21.65 25.54
CA SER A 21 -30.62 -22.46 25.13
C SER A 21 -30.64 -23.77 25.93
N ARG A 22 -31.79 -24.04 26.56
CA ARG A 22 -32.08 -25.32 27.20
C ARG A 22 -32.35 -26.36 26.13
N ASP A 23 -31.61 -27.47 26.18
CA ASP A 23 -32.22 -28.76 25.88
C ASP A 23 -31.76 -29.82 26.90
N GLN A 24 -32.72 -30.63 27.32
CA GLN A 24 -32.66 -31.46 28.53
C GLN A 24 -32.06 -32.84 28.23
N GLY A 25 -31.23 -33.37 29.15
CA GLY A 25 -30.69 -34.72 29.01
C GLY A 25 -29.90 -35.27 30.20
N ARG A 26 -30.55 -35.36 31.37
CA ARG A 26 -30.41 -36.42 32.40
C ARG A 26 -29.00 -36.95 32.77
N MET A 27 -28.61 -36.67 34.02
CA MET A 27 -27.46 -37.28 34.72
C MET A 27 -27.56 -38.82 34.85
N GLN A 28 -26.42 -39.50 34.71
CA GLN A 28 -26.07 -40.66 35.53
C GLN A 28 -24.69 -40.48 36.16
N SER A 29 -24.62 -40.93 37.41
CA SER A 29 -23.54 -40.80 38.39
C SER A 29 -22.53 -41.95 38.27
N GLY A 30 -21.25 -41.70 38.57
CA GLY A 30 -20.23 -42.75 38.68
C GLY A 30 -18.86 -42.27 39.16
N ARG A 31 -18.59 -42.45 40.46
CA ARG A 31 -17.35 -42.19 41.24
C ARG A 31 -16.05 -42.79 40.66
N ARG A 32 -14.89 -42.12 40.84
CA ARG A 32 -13.76 -42.48 41.77
C ARG A 32 -12.47 -41.66 41.49
N SER A 33 -11.60 -41.61 42.51
CA SER A 33 -10.54 -40.62 42.78
C SER A 33 -9.11 -41.03 42.37
N SER A 34 -8.29 -40.02 41.97
CA SER A 34 -6.82 -39.76 42.16
C SER A 34 -5.75 -40.75 41.62
N PRO A 35 -4.43 -40.41 41.52
CA PRO A 35 -3.68 -39.13 41.40
C PRO A 35 -2.59 -39.09 40.25
N VAL A 36 -1.95 -37.92 40.05
CA VAL A 36 -0.85 -37.54 39.10
C VAL A 36 0.44 -38.40 39.24
N PRO A 37 1.36 -38.53 38.23
CA PRO A 37 2.32 -37.45 37.86
C PRO A 37 2.85 -37.40 36.38
N GLY A 38 3.22 -36.19 35.93
CA GLY A 38 4.43 -35.91 35.11
C GLY A 38 4.51 -36.36 33.63
N SER A 39 4.51 -35.38 32.72
CA SER A 39 5.43 -35.37 31.56
C SER A 39 5.39 -33.99 30.88
N GLU A 40 6.47 -33.24 31.05
CA GLU A 40 6.78 -32.03 30.29
C GLU A 40 7.23 -32.46 28.88
N HIS A 41 6.34 -32.42 27.90
CA HIS A 41 6.69 -32.36 26.48
C HIS A 41 5.78 -31.34 25.81
N SER A 42 6.15 -30.07 25.91
CA SER A 42 5.63 -29.01 25.05
C SER A 42 6.34 -29.11 23.69
N SER A 43 5.92 -30.05 22.86
CA SER A 43 6.18 -30.00 21.42
C SER A 43 5.24 -28.95 20.84
N ASP A 44 5.78 -27.76 20.58
CA ASP A 44 5.19 -26.73 19.72
C ASP A 44 5.23 -27.25 18.27
N ALA A 45 4.37 -28.24 18.01
CA ALA A 45 4.10 -28.75 16.69
C ALA A 45 3.13 -27.75 16.05
N SER A 46 3.68 -26.94 15.16
CA SER A 46 2.92 -26.06 14.28
C SER A 46 1.73 -26.81 13.67
N ASP A 47 0.52 -26.26 13.86
CA ASP A 47 -0.84 -26.76 13.53
C ASP A 47 -1.10 -27.08 12.04
N TRP A 48 -0.04 -27.34 11.28
CA TRP A 48 -0.05 -27.66 9.84
C TRP A 48 0.13 -29.16 9.56
N GLU A 49 0.47 -29.96 10.58
CA GLU A 49 0.66 -31.41 10.47
C GLU A 49 -0.28 -32.17 11.43
N ALA A 50 -1.60 -31.98 11.30
CA ALA A 50 -2.60 -32.87 11.91
C ALA A 50 -3.97 -32.74 11.19
N GLY A 51 -4.04 -33.20 9.94
CA GLY A 51 -5.31 -33.62 9.35
C GLY A 51 -5.47 -35.12 9.58
N GLU A 52 -6.22 -35.52 10.61
CA GLU A 52 -6.74 -36.88 10.67
C GLU A 52 -7.56 -37.14 9.41
N GLU A 53 -7.29 -38.25 8.73
CA GLU A 53 -7.98 -38.70 7.52
C GLU A 53 -9.47 -38.91 7.83
N SER A 54 -10.27 -37.85 7.69
CA SER A 54 -11.72 -37.94 7.67
C SER A 54 -12.17 -38.29 6.25
N GLU A 55 -12.79 -39.46 6.11
CA GLU A 55 -13.36 -40.03 4.89
C GLU A 55 -14.43 -39.10 4.27
N ASP A 56 -14.00 -38.11 3.49
CA ASP A 56 -14.81 -37.38 2.52
C ASP A 56 -14.13 -37.45 1.13
N GLU A 57 -14.06 -38.66 0.56
CA GLU A 57 -13.54 -38.98 -0.78
C GLU A 57 -14.41 -38.40 -1.93
N LYS A 58 -14.70 -37.10 -1.92
CA LYS A 58 -15.26 -36.37 -3.08
C LYS A 58 -14.60 -35.03 -3.39
N GLY A 59 -13.69 -34.53 -2.54
CA GLY A 59 -13.01 -33.23 -2.73
C GLY A 59 -11.52 -33.28 -3.09
N GLU A 60 -10.86 -34.44 -2.96
CA GLU A 60 -9.38 -34.49 -2.94
C GLU A 60 -8.69 -34.25 -4.29
N ASN A 61 -9.41 -34.39 -5.41
CA ASN A 61 -8.79 -34.41 -6.74
C ASN A 61 -8.95 -33.10 -7.54
N THR A 62 -9.47 -32.03 -6.94
CA THR A 62 -9.47 -30.72 -7.60
C THR A 62 -8.03 -30.20 -7.64
N LYS A 63 -7.47 -30.16 -8.84
CA LYS A 63 -6.13 -29.64 -9.14
C LYS A 63 -6.14 -28.14 -9.43
N LEU A 64 -7.29 -27.52 -9.24
CA LEU A 64 -7.56 -26.10 -9.44
C LEU A 64 -7.92 -25.48 -8.10
N VAL A 65 -7.25 -24.39 -7.77
CA VAL A 65 -7.44 -23.64 -6.54
C VAL A 65 -7.53 -22.15 -6.84
N SER A 66 -8.42 -21.45 -6.16
CA SER A 66 -8.53 -19.99 -6.26
C SER A 66 -7.73 -19.34 -5.15
N SER A 67 -6.90 -18.36 -5.49
CA SER A 67 -6.16 -17.58 -4.51
C SER A 67 -7.00 -16.42 -3.96
N PRO A 68 -6.54 -15.80 -2.86
CA PRO A 68 -7.24 -14.65 -2.25
C PRO A 68 -7.27 -13.40 -3.14
N THR A 69 -6.36 -13.31 -4.11
CA THR A 69 -6.37 -12.21 -5.10
C THR A 69 -7.35 -12.46 -6.27
N GLY A 70 -8.04 -13.62 -6.24
CA GLY A 70 -9.02 -14.05 -7.24
C GLY A 70 -8.40 -14.72 -8.46
N LEU A 71 -7.11 -15.09 -8.41
CA LEU A 71 -6.44 -15.81 -9.49
C LEU A 71 -6.70 -17.33 -9.35
N LYS A 72 -6.89 -18.01 -10.47
CA LYS A 72 -7.10 -19.47 -10.50
C LYS A 72 -5.78 -20.15 -10.85
N TYR A 73 -5.31 -21.06 -10.00
CA TYR A 73 -4.07 -21.79 -10.19
C TYR A 73 -4.30 -23.28 -10.42
N ASN A 74 -3.65 -23.82 -11.44
CA ASN A 74 -3.48 -25.23 -11.67
C ASN A 74 -2.23 -25.74 -10.91
N ILE A 75 -2.45 -26.59 -9.92
CA ILE A 75 -1.42 -27.15 -9.04
C ILE A 75 -1.07 -28.61 -9.37
N SER A 76 -1.46 -29.08 -10.57
CA SER A 76 -1.27 -30.47 -10.99
C SER A 76 0.19 -30.92 -11.02
N ARG A 77 1.10 -30.00 -11.32
CA ARG A 77 2.54 -30.25 -11.46
C ARG A 77 3.27 -30.35 -10.13
N LEU A 78 2.63 -29.96 -9.03
CA LEU A 78 3.26 -29.90 -7.72
C LEU A 78 3.22 -31.25 -7.00
N SER A 79 4.18 -31.46 -6.09
CA SER A 79 4.19 -32.61 -5.20
C SER A 79 2.92 -32.65 -4.33
N PRO A 80 2.44 -33.83 -3.90
CA PRO A 80 1.26 -33.92 -3.02
C PRO A 80 1.37 -33.04 -1.77
N ARG A 81 2.57 -33.02 -1.16
CA ARG A 81 2.86 -32.18 0.02
C ARG A 81 2.71 -30.69 -0.31
N THR A 82 3.30 -30.22 -1.42
CA THR A 82 3.19 -28.82 -1.85
C THR A 82 1.75 -28.44 -2.18
N ARG A 83 0.98 -29.36 -2.80
CA ARG A 83 -0.46 -29.13 -3.06
C ARG A 83 -1.24 -28.89 -1.77
N GLY A 84 -0.94 -29.67 -0.72
CA GLY A 84 -1.51 -29.46 0.61
C GLY A 84 -1.21 -28.06 1.17
N VAL A 85 0.04 -27.60 1.05
CA VAL A 85 0.44 -26.24 1.47
C VAL A 85 -0.32 -25.16 0.70
N VAL A 86 -0.41 -25.26 -0.62
CA VAL A 86 -1.14 -24.27 -1.44
C VAL A 86 -2.62 -24.23 -1.07
N LYS A 87 -3.26 -25.41 -0.95
CA LYS A 87 -4.67 -25.51 -0.53
C LYS A 87 -4.88 -24.90 0.86
N GLY A 88 -4.03 -25.22 1.83
CA GLY A 88 -4.10 -24.66 3.18
C GLY A 88 -3.96 -23.14 3.20
N LEU A 89 -2.95 -22.61 2.50
CA LEU A 89 -2.70 -21.17 2.41
C LEU A 89 -3.88 -20.40 1.79
N PHE A 90 -4.44 -20.90 0.70
CA PHE A 90 -5.53 -20.21 -0.01
C PHE A 90 -6.89 -20.38 0.66
N ASN A 91 -7.13 -21.51 1.36
CA ASN A 91 -8.38 -21.73 2.08
C ASN A 91 -8.47 -20.84 3.34
N GLN A 92 -7.38 -20.65 4.07
CA GLN A 92 -7.39 -19.84 5.30
C GLN A 92 -7.66 -18.36 5.06
N ALA A 93 -7.25 -17.83 3.92
CA ALA A 93 -7.48 -16.44 3.57
C ALA A 93 -8.96 -16.11 3.22
N SER A 94 -9.86 -17.09 3.33
CA SER A 94 -11.31 -16.88 3.24
C SER A 94 -11.99 -16.62 4.60
N SER A 95 -11.27 -16.71 5.72
CA SER A 95 -11.78 -16.33 7.04
C SER A 95 -11.66 -14.81 7.25
N ASN A 96 -12.57 -14.22 8.04
CA ASN A 96 -12.52 -12.80 8.46
C ASN A 96 -11.36 -12.50 9.43
N GLU A 97 -10.35 -13.37 9.50
CA GLU A 97 -9.19 -13.17 10.34
C GLU A 97 -8.16 -12.29 9.63
N PRO A 98 -7.37 -11.48 10.38
CA PRO A 98 -6.33 -10.67 9.78
C PRO A 98 -5.31 -11.57 9.04
N PRO A 99 -4.73 -11.08 7.93
CA PRO A 99 -3.80 -11.87 7.15
C PRO A 99 -2.62 -12.31 8.02
N GLN A 100 -2.34 -13.61 8.04
CA GLN A 100 -1.21 -14.18 8.79
C GLN A 100 0.14 -13.66 8.27
N ILE A 101 0.21 -13.42 6.96
CA ILE A 101 1.41 -12.93 6.28
C ILE A 101 1.13 -11.52 5.78
N THR A 102 1.97 -10.57 6.20
CA THR A 102 1.95 -9.19 5.69
C THR A 102 3.31 -8.83 5.09
N LEU A 103 3.32 -7.93 4.11
CA LEU A 103 4.56 -7.41 3.52
C LEU A 103 4.85 -6.05 4.13
N GLU A 104 5.99 -5.89 4.80
CA GLU A 104 6.36 -4.65 5.48
C GLU A 104 7.25 -3.79 4.60
N LEU A 105 8.32 -4.39 4.07
CA LEU A 105 9.40 -3.67 3.42
C LEU A 105 9.73 -4.31 2.09
N CYS A 106 10.03 -3.49 1.11
CA CYS A 106 10.53 -3.90 -0.19
C CYS A 106 11.74 -3.02 -0.55
N GLY A 107 12.76 -3.56 -1.20
CA GLY A 107 13.94 -2.80 -1.59
C GLY A 107 14.80 -3.50 -2.63
N ILE A 108 15.68 -2.75 -3.26
CA ILE A 108 16.72 -3.28 -4.16
C ILE A 108 18.04 -3.31 -3.39
N ARG A 109 18.80 -4.40 -3.53
CA ARG A 109 20.10 -4.59 -2.87
C ARG A 109 21.11 -5.18 -3.86
N GLU A 110 22.37 -4.91 -3.61
CA GLU A 110 23.52 -5.49 -4.31
C GLU A 110 24.09 -6.61 -3.44
N GLU A 111 24.59 -7.68 -4.06
CA GLU A 111 25.34 -8.70 -3.34
C GLU A 111 26.79 -8.21 -3.10
N ASP A 112 27.30 -8.38 -1.88
CA ASP A 112 28.64 -7.92 -1.47
C ASP A 112 29.80 -8.74 -2.10
N THR A 113 29.49 -9.77 -2.90
CA THR A 113 30.48 -10.69 -3.47
C THR A 113 30.87 -10.30 -4.90
N GLU A 114 32.00 -10.82 -5.39
CA GLU A 114 32.58 -10.52 -6.73
C GLU A 114 31.62 -10.74 -7.93
N ASP A 115 30.49 -11.43 -7.71
CA ASP A 115 29.37 -11.52 -8.63
C ASP A 115 28.43 -10.32 -8.39
N ASP A 116 28.54 -9.27 -9.23
CA ASP A 116 27.75 -8.01 -9.20
C ASP A 116 26.24 -8.23 -9.47
N GLY A 117 25.56 -9.05 -8.65
CA GLY A 117 24.16 -9.40 -8.78
C GLY A 117 23.22 -8.47 -8.02
N LEU A 118 22.30 -7.82 -8.74
CA LEU A 118 21.18 -7.09 -8.12
C LEU A 118 20.05 -8.05 -7.77
N PHE A 119 19.42 -7.82 -6.62
CA PHE A 119 18.23 -8.55 -6.21
C PHE A 119 17.21 -7.64 -5.53
N TYR A 120 15.94 -7.97 -5.73
CA TYR A 120 14.83 -7.44 -4.97
C TYR A 120 14.69 -8.20 -3.65
N ALA A 121 14.61 -7.47 -2.55
CA ALA A 121 14.40 -7.98 -1.20
C ALA A 121 13.01 -7.58 -0.71
N PHE A 122 12.28 -8.54 -0.16
CA PHE A 122 10.96 -8.37 0.41
C PHE A 122 10.97 -8.88 1.85
N GLN A 123 10.72 -8.01 2.81
CA GLN A 123 10.57 -8.36 4.22
C GLN A 123 9.10 -8.57 4.54
N MET A 124 8.79 -9.75 5.05
CA MET A 124 7.44 -10.18 5.38
C MET A 124 7.35 -10.44 6.87
N HIS A 125 6.20 -10.12 7.45
CA HIS A 125 5.90 -10.34 8.86
C HIS A 125 4.85 -11.43 9.02
N GLU A 126 5.17 -12.39 9.88
CA GLU A 126 4.29 -13.44 10.40
C GLU A 126 4.59 -13.55 11.91
N VAL A 127 4.67 -14.76 12.50
CA VAL A 127 5.19 -14.95 13.86
C VAL A 127 6.66 -14.53 13.96
N VAL A 128 7.42 -14.76 12.88
CA VAL A 128 8.84 -14.39 12.77
C VAL A 128 9.05 -13.66 11.45
N PRO A 129 9.73 -12.50 11.44
CA PRO A 129 10.09 -11.82 10.21
C PRO A 129 10.87 -12.77 9.28
N CYS A 130 10.51 -12.77 8.00
CA CYS A 130 11.22 -13.53 6.98
C CYS A 130 11.52 -12.64 5.78
N SER A 131 12.59 -12.97 5.06
CA SER A 131 12.98 -12.26 3.85
C SER A 131 12.85 -13.16 2.63
N VAL A 132 12.35 -12.59 1.54
CA VAL A 132 12.35 -13.19 0.20
C VAL A 132 13.27 -12.38 -0.70
N ARG A 133 14.07 -13.07 -1.50
CA ARG A 133 15.03 -12.49 -2.44
C ARG A 133 14.75 -13.00 -3.85
N ILE A 134 14.67 -12.08 -4.81
CA ILE A 134 14.43 -12.35 -6.22
C ILE A 134 15.54 -11.64 -7.00
N GLY A 135 16.48 -12.39 -7.56
CA GLY A 135 17.57 -11.85 -8.38
C GLY A 135 17.36 -12.14 -9.86
N ALA A 136 18.17 -11.48 -10.69
CA ALA A 136 18.23 -11.74 -12.12
C ALA A 136 18.71 -13.18 -12.39
N ARG A 137 18.40 -13.75 -13.56
CA ARG A 137 18.75 -15.15 -13.88
C ARG A 137 20.26 -15.44 -13.86
N ASP A 138 21.06 -14.41 -14.07
CA ASP A 138 22.53 -14.44 -14.03
C ASP A 138 23.11 -14.11 -12.65
N SER A 139 22.28 -13.76 -11.65
CA SER A 139 22.71 -13.35 -10.30
C SER A 139 23.20 -14.48 -9.39
N GLY A 140 23.86 -15.50 -9.94
CA GLY A 140 24.50 -16.60 -9.20
C GLY A 140 23.58 -17.22 -8.14
N ARG A 141 23.74 -16.78 -6.88
CA ARG A 141 22.98 -17.24 -5.71
C ARG A 141 21.48 -16.94 -5.77
N PHE A 142 21.07 -15.85 -6.40
CA PHE A 142 19.67 -15.38 -6.45
C PHE A 142 19.01 -15.56 -7.83
N SER A 143 19.62 -16.36 -8.70
CA SER A 143 19.08 -16.79 -10.00
C SER A 143 17.71 -17.46 -9.92
N GLU A 144 17.35 -17.98 -8.74
CA GLU A 144 16.02 -18.46 -8.40
C GLU A 144 15.49 -17.72 -7.17
N PRO A 145 14.16 -17.49 -7.06
CA PRO A 145 13.56 -16.92 -5.86
C PRO A 145 13.86 -17.74 -4.60
N ARG A 146 14.30 -17.08 -3.54
CA ARG A 146 14.65 -17.73 -2.27
C ARG A 146 13.96 -17.05 -1.09
N CYS A 147 13.57 -17.85 -0.12
CA CYS A 147 13.04 -17.38 1.17
C CYS A 147 13.94 -17.86 2.31
N GLU A 148 14.12 -17.01 3.33
CA GLU A 148 14.91 -17.31 4.53
C GLU A 148 14.08 -17.86 5.70
N CYS A 149 12.80 -18.19 5.47
CA CYS A 149 11.95 -18.74 6.51
C CYS A 149 12.44 -20.12 7.00
N PRO A 150 12.09 -20.53 8.23
CA PRO A 150 12.51 -21.82 8.80
C PRO A 150 12.13 -23.02 7.92
N ASP A 151 10.96 -22.99 7.29
CA ASP A 151 10.49 -24.06 6.40
C ASP A 151 11.39 -24.21 5.16
N ALA A 152 11.81 -23.09 4.56
CA ALA A 152 12.71 -23.10 3.41
C ALA A 152 14.14 -23.48 3.81
N LYS A 153 14.62 -23.00 4.97
CA LYS A 153 16.01 -23.17 5.41
C LYS A 153 16.30 -24.54 6.03
N TYR A 154 15.41 -25.03 6.90
CA TYR A 154 15.65 -26.25 7.69
C TYR A 154 14.81 -27.42 7.25
N ARG A 155 13.56 -27.19 6.81
CA ARG A 155 12.67 -28.26 6.34
C ARG A 155 12.78 -28.53 4.82
N GLN A 156 13.63 -27.76 4.13
CA GLN A 156 13.87 -27.83 2.68
C GLN A 156 12.59 -27.81 1.84
N MET A 157 11.54 -27.14 2.34
CA MET A 157 10.28 -26.99 1.63
C MET A 157 10.43 -25.96 0.52
N ARG A 158 10.31 -26.40 -0.74
CA ARG A 158 10.32 -25.54 -1.93
C ARG A 158 9.13 -25.87 -2.83
N PRO A 159 8.29 -24.89 -3.19
CA PRO A 159 8.26 -23.52 -2.66
C PRO A 159 7.66 -23.48 -1.25
N CYS A 160 8.09 -22.52 -0.42
CA CYS A 160 7.45 -22.27 0.87
C CYS A 160 6.19 -21.40 0.71
N LYS A 161 5.35 -21.33 1.75
CA LYS A 161 4.11 -20.53 1.73
C LYS A 161 4.36 -19.03 1.48
N HIS A 162 5.48 -18.48 1.94
CA HIS A 162 5.85 -17.07 1.75
C HIS A 162 6.11 -16.74 0.27
N LEU A 163 6.76 -17.65 -0.47
CA LEU A 163 6.97 -17.50 -1.91
C LEU A 163 5.63 -17.55 -2.66
N ILE A 164 4.79 -18.55 -2.37
CA ILE A 164 3.47 -18.70 -3.00
C ILE A 164 2.60 -17.45 -2.75
N TRP A 165 2.55 -16.98 -1.50
CA TRP A 165 1.80 -15.78 -1.14
C TRP A 165 2.31 -14.52 -1.85
N LEU A 166 3.64 -14.32 -1.87
CA LEU A 166 4.22 -13.13 -2.48
C LEU A 166 3.97 -13.13 -3.99
N PHE A 167 4.19 -14.27 -4.65
CA PHE A 167 3.99 -14.37 -6.09
C PHE A 167 2.54 -14.30 -6.50
N ASP A 168 1.58 -14.69 -5.64
CA ASP A 168 0.17 -14.42 -5.90
C ASP A 168 -0.12 -12.91 -5.96
N ARG A 169 0.42 -12.15 -5.00
CA ARG A 169 0.31 -10.68 -4.97
C ARG A 169 0.99 -10.05 -6.17
N LEU A 170 2.21 -10.47 -6.50
CA LEU A 170 2.95 -9.97 -7.65
C LEU A 170 2.22 -10.27 -8.97
N SER A 171 1.76 -11.51 -9.15
CA SER A 171 1.02 -11.92 -10.36
C SER A 171 -0.24 -11.09 -10.55
N LYS A 172 -0.97 -10.76 -9.49
CA LYS A 172 -2.16 -9.90 -9.57
C LYS A 172 -1.87 -8.51 -10.16
N HIS A 173 -0.68 -7.97 -9.92
CA HIS A 173 -0.28 -6.63 -10.35
C HIS A 173 0.53 -6.59 -11.63
N ILE A 174 1.17 -7.70 -12.00
CA ILE A 174 1.99 -7.83 -13.21
C ILE A 174 1.16 -8.41 -14.36
N LEU A 175 0.41 -9.49 -14.11
CA LEU A 175 -0.42 -10.16 -15.10
C LEU A 175 -1.78 -9.44 -15.25
N LEU A 176 -1.73 -8.13 -15.44
CA LEU A 176 -2.91 -7.28 -15.65
C LEU A 176 -3.69 -7.70 -16.90
N ASP A 177 -2.96 -8.27 -17.88
CA ASP A 177 -3.58 -8.73 -19.10
C ASP A 177 -4.31 -10.06 -19.01
N HIS A 178 -4.02 -10.81 -17.96
CA HIS A 178 -4.53 -12.15 -17.78
C HIS A 178 -6.03 -12.18 -17.56
N ASP A 179 -6.67 -13.18 -18.17
CA ASP A 179 -8.07 -13.46 -17.96
C ASP A 179 -8.24 -14.24 -16.65
N PRO A 180 -8.98 -13.75 -15.64
CA PRO A 180 -9.12 -14.39 -14.34
C PRO A 180 -9.82 -15.76 -14.44
N ASP A 181 -10.52 -16.03 -15.53
CA ASP A 181 -11.11 -17.34 -15.82
C ASP A 181 -10.12 -18.31 -16.46
N THR A 182 -9.02 -17.79 -17.01
CA THR A 182 -7.92 -18.60 -17.51
C THR A 182 -7.04 -19.04 -16.33
N GLU A 183 -6.71 -20.33 -16.32
CA GLU A 183 -5.92 -20.95 -15.26
C GLU A 183 -4.44 -20.56 -15.40
N LEU A 184 -3.80 -20.21 -14.29
CA LEU A 184 -2.35 -20.01 -14.18
C LEU A 184 -1.68 -21.31 -13.74
N THR A 185 -0.54 -21.65 -14.34
CA THR A 185 0.19 -22.86 -13.97
C THR A 185 1.21 -22.57 -12.88
N LEU A 186 1.00 -23.10 -11.67
CA LEU A 186 1.93 -22.86 -10.57
C LEU A 186 3.20 -23.71 -10.73
N THR A 187 4.36 -23.05 -10.81
CA THR A 187 5.68 -23.69 -10.95
C THR A 187 6.17 -24.31 -9.64
N GLU A 188 7.18 -25.18 -9.73
CA GLU A 188 7.88 -25.74 -8.56
C GLU A 188 8.62 -24.67 -7.72
N LEU A 189 8.81 -23.47 -8.27
CA LEU A 189 9.41 -22.32 -7.58
C LEU A 189 8.36 -21.42 -6.90
N GLY A 190 7.07 -21.70 -7.07
CA GLY A 190 5.97 -21.05 -6.35
C GLY A 190 5.41 -19.80 -7.03
N TYR A 191 5.73 -19.56 -8.30
CA TYR A 191 5.13 -18.49 -9.11
C TYR A 191 4.44 -19.04 -10.37
N ALA A 192 3.56 -18.24 -10.98
CA ALA A 192 2.87 -18.61 -12.21
C ALA A 192 3.84 -18.72 -13.39
N GLU A 193 3.76 -19.78 -14.19
CA GLU A 193 4.60 -19.94 -15.39
C GLU A 193 4.40 -18.77 -16.38
N GLU A 194 3.18 -18.26 -16.45
CA GLU A 194 2.77 -17.12 -17.28
C GLU A 194 3.42 -15.79 -16.85
N LEU A 195 3.94 -15.72 -15.61
CA LEU A 195 4.70 -14.56 -15.13
C LEU A 195 6.04 -14.41 -15.87
N GLY A 196 6.59 -15.48 -16.45
CA GLY A 196 7.92 -15.46 -17.04
C GLY A 196 9.01 -15.25 -15.99
N ASP A 197 9.98 -14.38 -16.27
CA ASP A 197 11.06 -14.06 -15.32
C ASP A 197 10.60 -12.99 -14.30
N PRO A 198 10.47 -13.32 -13.00
CA PRO A 198 9.91 -12.38 -12.04
C PRO A 198 10.78 -11.12 -11.84
N PHE A 199 12.11 -11.24 -12.00
CA PHE A 199 13.01 -10.10 -11.86
C PHE A 199 12.79 -9.08 -12.98
N GLU A 200 12.76 -9.53 -14.24
CA GLU A 200 12.45 -8.68 -15.40
C GLU A 200 11.05 -8.05 -15.30
N GLN A 201 10.06 -8.78 -14.80
CA GLN A 201 8.71 -8.22 -14.64
C GLN A 201 8.65 -7.11 -13.58
N ILE A 202 9.30 -7.33 -12.43
CA ILE A 202 9.39 -6.30 -11.38
C ILE A 202 10.15 -5.08 -11.92
N SER A 203 11.22 -5.29 -12.68
CA SER A 203 12.01 -4.17 -13.22
C SER A 203 11.25 -3.34 -14.26
N GLN A 204 10.41 -3.97 -15.09
CA GLN A 204 9.57 -3.27 -16.08
C GLN A 204 8.50 -2.36 -15.43
N ILE A 205 7.88 -2.80 -14.33
CA ILE A 205 6.90 -1.99 -13.59
C ILE A 205 7.58 -0.99 -12.67
N ARG A 206 8.73 -1.40 -12.12
CA ARG A 206 9.51 -0.78 -11.05
C ARG A 206 8.96 -1.03 -9.64
N LEU A 207 9.86 -1.25 -8.69
CA LEU A 207 9.54 -1.66 -7.33
C LEU A 207 8.79 -0.57 -6.57
N ASP A 208 9.11 0.70 -6.80
CA ASP A 208 8.44 1.84 -6.13
C ASP A 208 6.96 1.93 -6.53
N VAL A 209 6.64 1.80 -7.82
CA VAL A 209 5.24 1.78 -8.30
C VAL A 209 4.51 0.52 -7.82
N LEU A 210 5.21 -0.61 -7.80
CA LEU A 210 4.67 -1.87 -7.32
C LEU A 210 4.44 -1.84 -5.79
N ALA A 211 5.30 -1.17 -5.03
CA ALA A 211 5.20 -1.03 -3.58
C ALA A 211 3.90 -0.32 -3.17
N ASP A 212 3.46 0.67 -3.94
CA ASP A 212 2.17 1.34 -3.73
C ASP A 212 1.00 0.35 -3.81
N SER A 213 1.08 -0.60 -4.75
CA SER A 213 0.04 -1.61 -4.97
C SER A 213 0.12 -2.77 -3.95
N LEU A 214 1.35 -3.16 -3.58
CA LEU A 214 1.63 -4.18 -2.56
C LEU A 214 1.45 -3.67 -1.12
N ARG A 215 1.31 -2.35 -0.94
CA ARG A 215 1.22 -1.66 0.35
C ARG A 215 2.43 -1.92 1.26
N CYS A 216 3.64 -1.94 0.69
CA CYS A 216 4.89 -2.01 1.45
C CYS A 216 5.62 -0.68 1.47
N ASP A 217 6.43 -0.47 2.52
CA ASP A 217 7.39 0.61 2.58
C ASP A 217 8.61 0.28 1.71
N THR A 218 9.18 1.28 1.06
CA THR A 218 10.38 1.09 0.23
C THR A 218 11.62 1.43 1.04
N SER A 219 12.56 0.50 1.15
CA SER A 219 13.87 0.72 1.78
C SER A 219 14.91 1.15 0.76
N GLU A 220 15.45 2.35 0.97
CA GLU A 220 16.66 2.75 0.25
C GLU A 220 17.87 2.01 0.85
N PRO A 221 18.87 1.64 0.03
CA PRO A 221 20.06 0.93 0.51
C PRO A 221 20.89 1.77 1.48
N ASP A 222 20.86 3.10 1.34
CA ASP A 222 21.73 4.03 2.08
C ASP A 222 21.00 4.78 3.22
N SER A 223 19.72 4.47 3.47
CA SER A 223 18.92 5.17 4.49
C SER A 223 18.69 4.28 5.71
N ASP A 224 19.19 4.73 6.87
CA ASP A 224 18.90 4.11 8.18
C ASP A 224 17.45 4.33 8.64
N THR A 225 16.73 5.26 8.00
CA THR A 225 15.33 5.58 8.32
C THR A 225 14.40 5.10 7.21
N VAL A 226 13.43 4.27 7.58
CA VAL A 226 12.33 3.89 6.69
C VAL A 226 11.18 4.88 6.90
N SER A 227 10.94 5.74 5.91
CA SER A 227 9.72 6.54 5.87
C SER A 227 8.56 5.69 5.34
N PRO A 228 7.33 5.90 5.84
CA PRO A 228 6.18 5.19 5.29
C PRO A 228 5.98 5.59 3.83
N ASN A 229 5.56 4.62 3.02
CA ASN A 229 5.23 4.87 1.62
C ASN A 229 4.12 5.96 1.52
N PRO A 230 4.31 7.02 0.71
CA PRO A 230 3.29 8.06 0.49
C PRO A 230 1.90 7.51 0.10
N ALA A 231 1.84 6.40 -0.65
CA ALA A 231 0.58 5.73 -0.99
C ALA A 231 -0.11 5.15 0.25
N ARG A 232 0.64 4.55 1.19
CA ARG A 232 0.10 4.06 2.47
C ARG A 232 -0.37 5.21 3.36
N VAL A 233 0.39 6.30 3.40
CA VAL A 233 0.01 7.54 4.11
C VAL A 233 -1.33 8.05 3.60
N ARG A 234 -1.49 8.14 2.27
CA ARG A 234 -2.74 8.54 1.64
C ARG A 234 -3.88 7.57 1.93
N GLU A 235 -3.67 6.27 1.72
CA GLU A 235 -4.68 5.23 1.97
C GLU A 235 -5.14 5.24 3.44
N ALA A 236 -4.23 5.43 4.41
CA ALA A 236 -4.57 5.57 5.82
C ALA A 236 -5.42 6.82 6.10
N ARG A 237 -5.12 7.95 5.46
CA ARG A 237 -5.97 9.15 5.55
C ARG A 237 -7.35 8.90 4.97
N GLU A 238 -7.43 8.23 3.82
CA GLU A 238 -8.69 7.86 3.18
C GLU A 238 -9.51 6.88 4.04
N MET A 239 -8.87 5.93 4.75
CA MET A 239 -9.53 5.04 5.71
C MET A 239 -10.12 5.82 6.88
N VAL A 240 -9.35 6.76 7.46
CA VAL A 240 -9.83 7.62 8.54
C VAL A 240 -11.00 8.49 8.09
N ALA A 241 -10.94 9.01 6.86
CA ALA A 241 -12.03 9.78 6.25
C ALA A 241 -13.30 8.93 6.08
N ALA A 242 -13.17 7.70 5.60
CA ALA A 242 -14.28 6.76 5.46
C ALA A 242 -14.92 6.43 6.81
N VAL A 243 -14.11 6.13 7.84
CA VAL A 243 -14.58 5.89 9.21
C VAL A 243 -15.28 7.14 9.79
N ALA A 244 -14.85 8.33 9.40
CA ALA A 244 -15.49 9.60 9.79
C ALA A 244 -16.74 9.95 8.96
N GLY A 245 -17.11 9.14 7.96
CA GLY A 245 -18.28 9.36 7.10
C GLY A 245 -18.12 10.50 6.08
N ILE A 246 -16.88 10.86 5.76
CA ILE A 246 -16.56 11.94 4.82
C ILE A 246 -16.89 11.52 3.39
N GLN A 247 -17.55 12.40 2.65
CA GLN A 247 -17.96 12.09 1.29
C GLN A 247 -16.78 12.18 0.31
N PRO A 248 -16.79 11.41 -0.80
CA PRO A 248 -15.66 11.38 -1.74
C PRO A 248 -15.26 12.73 -2.35
N TYR A 249 -16.16 13.70 -2.44
CA TYR A 249 -15.89 15.04 -2.98
C TYR A 249 -15.28 16.01 -1.95
N GLU A 250 -15.35 15.69 -0.65
CA GLU A 250 -14.70 16.44 0.45
C GLU A 250 -13.32 15.87 0.80
N LEU A 251 -13.00 14.69 0.27
CA LEU A 251 -11.84 13.91 0.66
C LEU A 251 -10.51 14.61 0.33
N ASP A 252 -10.44 15.32 -0.79
CA ASP A 252 -9.16 15.87 -1.24
C ASP A 252 -8.61 16.94 -0.28
N ASP A 253 -9.49 17.67 0.42
CA ASP A 253 -9.14 18.66 1.44
C ASP A 253 -9.21 18.12 2.88
N TYR A 254 -9.68 16.88 3.07
CA TYR A 254 -9.90 16.32 4.40
C TYR A 254 -8.58 16.04 5.13
N ARG A 255 -8.31 16.80 6.19
CA ARG A 255 -7.23 16.55 7.14
C ARG A 255 -5.84 16.33 6.51
N LEU A 256 -5.45 17.22 5.58
CA LEU A 256 -4.15 17.17 4.91
C LEU A 256 -2.96 17.21 5.89
N GLU A 257 -3.14 17.76 7.10
CA GLU A 257 -2.10 17.79 8.14
C GLU A 257 -1.70 16.39 8.64
N LEU A 258 -2.54 15.37 8.42
CA LEU A 258 -2.20 13.99 8.79
C LEU A 258 -1.01 13.47 7.97
N GLU A 259 -0.93 13.80 6.69
CA GLU A 259 0.10 13.29 5.78
C GLU A 259 1.52 13.72 6.19
N THR A 260 1.65 14.89 6.80
CA THR A 260 2.94 15.44 7.24
C THR A 260 3.26 15.22 8.72
N SER A 261 2.32 14.68 9.50
CA SER A 261 2.45 14.65 10.97
C SER A 261 2.84 13.29 11.54
N TYR A 262 2.95 12.24 10.72
CA TYR A 262 3.26 10.89 11.21
C TYR A 262 4.64 10.84 11.91
N ASP A 263 4.65 10.30 13.13
CA ASP A 263 5.86 9.99 13.89
C ASP A 263 5.72 8.56 14.44
N PRO A 264 6.59 7.61 14.04
CA PRO A 264 6.53 6.22 14.51
C PRO A 264 6.70 6.10 16.03
N ASN A 265 7.28 7.09 16.70
CA ASN A 265 7.45 7.10 18.16
C ASN A 265 6.22 7.61 18.91
N VAL A 266 5.26 8.24 18.22
CA VAL A 266 4.09 8.88 18.84
C VAL A 266 2.81 8.40 18.16
N LEU A 267 2.38 7.19 18.53
CA LEU A 267 1.19 6.56 17.96
C LEU A 267 -0.14 7.10 18.53
N ILE A 268 -0.15 7.52 19.80
CA ILE A 268 -1.38 7.98 20.48
C ILE A 268 -1.38 9.49 20.63
N ARG A 269 -2.31 10.16 19.95
CA ARG A 269 -2.51 11.62 20.03
C ARG A 269 -3.72 11.96 20.90
N ARG A 270 -3.46 12.38 22.13
CA ARG A 270 -4.52 12.70 23.10
C ARG A 270 -5.42 13.83 22.56
N GLY A 271 -6.73 13.60 22.56
CA GLY A 271 -7.73 14.57 22.08
C GLY A 271 -8.01 14.50 20.57
N ASP A 272 -7.31 13.63 19.83
CA ASP A 272 -7.50 13.47 18.39
C ASP A 272 -7.54 11.98 18.02
N LEU A 273 -8.76 11.43 18.00
CA LEU A 273 -8.98 10.03 17.65
C LEU A 273 -8.62 9.75 16.18
N GLY A 274 -8.89 10.68 15.26
CA GLY A 274 -8.58 10.51 13.84
C GLY A 274 -7.08 10.40 13.61
N ALA A 275 -6.27 11.27 14.23
CA ALA A 275 -4.82 11.20 14.12
C ALA A 275 -4.22 10.00 14.86
N THR A 276 -4.85 9.54 15.94
CA THR A 276 -4.47 8.30 16.62
C THR A 276 -4.73 7.08 15.74
N LEU A 277 -5.93 6.98 15.15
CA LEU A 277 -6.29 5.90 14.23
C LEU A 277 -5.36 5.89 13.01
N PHE A 278 -5.12 7.06 12.41
CA PHE A 278 -4.15 7.23 11.32
C PHE A 278 -2.76 6.68 11.66
N SER A 279 -2.23 7.04 12.82
CA SER A 279 -0.89 6.60 13.25
C SER A 279 -0.84 5.09 13.52
N LEU A 280 -1.91 4.52 14.08
CA LEU A 280 -2.01 3.08 14.33
C LEU A 280 -2.15 2.27 13.03
N ILE A 281 -2.91 2.75 12.05
CA ILE A 281 -3.04 2.12 10.72
C ILE A 281 -1.67 2.07 10.02
N LEU A 282 -0.89 3.15 10.08
CA LEU A 282 0.44 3.16 9.47
C LEU A 282 1.44 2.25 10.21
N ALA A 283 1.34 2.17 11.53
CA ALA A 283 2.22 1.33 12.34
C ALA A 283 1.90 -0.17 12.26
N SER A 284 0.67 -0.56 11.90
CA SER A 284 0.23 -1.96 11.88
C SER A 284 -0.44 -2.34 10.56
N HIS A 285 0.25 -3.16 9.77
CA HIS A 285 -0.28 -3.71 8.51
C HIS A 285 -1.53 -4.58 8.72
N SER A 286 -1.57 -5.37 9.81
CA SER A 286 -2.73 -6.19 10.14
C SER A 286 -3.96 -5.35 10.48
N LEU A 287 -3.78 -4.25 11.24
CA LEU A 287 -4.87 -3.31 11.50
C LEU A 287 -5.33 -2.63 10.20
N ALA A 288 -4.40 -2.20 9.35
CA ALA A 288 -4.73 -1.57 8.08
C ALA A 288 -5.58 -2.49 7.20
N GLU A 289 -5.18 -3.76 7.03
CA GLU A 289 -5.97 -4.73 6.26
C GLU A 289 -7.31 -5.06 6.90
N TRP A 290 -7.38 -5.15 8.24
CA TRP A 290 -8.65 -5.38 8.94
C TRP A 290 -9.61 -4.19 8.76
N VAL A 291 -9.15 -2.95 8.95
CA VAL A 291 -9.99 -1.77 8.70
C VAL A 291 -10.47 -1.80 7.25
N ARG A 292 -9.57 -2.11 6.31
CA ARG A 292 -9.89 -2.18 4.89
C ARG A 292 -10.94 -3.23 4.54
N SER A 293 -10.95 -4.39 5.21
CA SER A 293 -11.95 -5.43 4.97
C SER A 293 -13.35 -5.04 5.47
N GLU A 294 -13.43 -4.10 6.41
CA GLU A 294 -14.68 -3.60 6.97
C GLU A 294 -15.25 -2.37 6.24
N LEU A 295 -14.47 -1.76 5.32
CA LEU A 295 -14.93 -0.60 4.54
C LEU A 295 -15.87 -1.00 3.40
N ASP A 296 -16.77 -0.09 3.02
CA ASP A 296 -17.67 -0.30 1.89
C ASP A 296 -16.88 -0.21 0.58
N PRO A 297 -17.14 -1.05 -0.44
CA PRO A 297 -16.44 -0.98 -1.73
C PRO A 297 -16.47 0.39 -2.42
N SER A 298 -17.46 1.23 -2.12
CA SER A 298 -17.57 2.61 -2.58
C SER A 298 -16.63 3.58 -1.87
N ASP A 299 -16.14 3.22 -0.68
CA ASP A 299 -15.25 4.06 0.11
C ASP A 299 -13.93 4.32 -0.64
N PRO A 300 -13.42 5.55 -0.62
CA PRO A 300 -12.23 5.94 -1.40
C PRO A 300 -11.01 5.04 -1.17
N ALA A 301 -10.77 4.62 0.07
CA ALA A 301 -9.63 3.79 0.45
C ALA A 301 -9.65 2.37 -0.16
N VAL A 302 -10.81 1.86 -0.58
CA VAL A 302 -10.94 0.52 -1.19
C VAL A 302 -11.37 0.55 -2.64
N ASN A 303 -11.79 1.71 -3.13
CA ASN A 303 -12.24 1.92 -4.49
C ASN A 303 -11.13 1.59 -5.51
N PRO A 304 -11.30 0.56 -6.36
CA PRO A 304 -10.26 0.11 -7.29
C PRO A 304 -9.94 1.15 -8.37
N PHE A 305 -10.93 1.93 -8.83
CA PHE A 305 -10.71 2.96 -9.84
C PHE A 305 -9.91 4.14 -9.28
N ARG A 306 -10.14 4.50 -8.01
CA ARG A 306 -9.34 5.54 -7.33
C ARG A 306 -7.89 5.09 -7.14
N LYS A 307 -7.66 3.81 -6.81
CA LYS A 307 -6.30 3.24 -6.72
C LYS A 307 -5.56 3.29 -8.04
N ILE A 308 -6.23 2.97 -9.16
CA ILE A 308 -5.64 3.06 -10.49
C ILE A 308 -5.32 4.52 -10.84
N GLN A 309 -6.20 5.47 -10.51
CA GLN A 309 -5.94 6.89 -10.69
C GLN A 309 -4.70 7.35 -9.91
N HIS A 310 -4.59 7.00 -8.62
CA HIS A 310 -3.41 7.33 -7.80
C HIS A 310 -2.12 6.74 -8.38
N ARG A 311 -2.17 5.52 -8.95
CA ARG A 311 -1.02 4.92 -9.64
C ARG A 311 -0.61 5.72 -10.87
N VAL A 312 -1.56 6.24 -11.65
CA VAL A 312 -1.26 7.14 -12.79
C VAL A 312 -0.64 8.44 -12.30
N ASP A 313 -1.17 9.05 -11.24
CA ASP A 313 -0.58 10.27 -10.66
C ASP A 313 0.87 10.03 -10.21
N ARG A 314 1.17 8.87 -9.62
CA ARG A 314 2.53 8.45 -9.26
C ARG A 314 3.43 8.33 -10.49
N ILE A 315 2.98 7.66 -11.55
CA ILE A 315 3.74 7.51 -12.80
C ILE A 315 4.10 8.89 -13.38
N ILE A 316 3.16 9.83 -13.35
CA ILE A 316 3.34 11.19 -13.86
C ILE A 316 4.32 11.98 -12.99
N GLN A 317 4.23 11.86 -11.67
CA GLN A 317 5.20 12.46 -10.75
C GLN A 317 6.62 11.94 -11.04
N GLU A 318 6.78 10.65 -11.29
CA GLU A 318 8.06 10.03 -11.60
C GLU A 318 8.61 10.47 -12.97
N LEU A 319 7.75 10.58 -13.99
CA LEU A 319 8.12 11.13 -15.28
C LEU A 319 8.58 12.59 -15.17
N ASN A 320 7.85 13.41 -14.39
CA ASN A 320 8.20 14.81 -14.17
C ASN A 320 9.52 14.95 -13.40
N ALA A 321 9.72 14.13 -12.36
CA ALA A 321 10.96 14.08 -11.60
C ALA A 321 12.15 13.69 -12.49
N TYR A 322 11.96 12.68 -13.36
CA TYR A 322 12.98 12.27 -14.33
C TYR A 322 13.30 13.36 -15.35
N SER A 323 12.27 13.99 -15.92
CA SER A 323 12.43 15.07 -16.90
C SER A 323 13.11 16.29 -16.30
N GLY A 324 12.79 16.62 -15.04
CA GLY A 324 13.46 17.68 -14.28
C GLY A 324 14.91 17.33 -13.96
N ALA A 325 15.18 16.09 -13.53
CA ALA A 325 16.53 15.63 -13.24
C ALA A 325 17.42 15.60 -14.48
N GLN A 326 16.88 15.36 -15.69
CA GLN A 326 17.67 15.44 -16.92
C GLN A 326 18.18 16.85 -17.24
N GLN A 327 17.58 17.91 -16.68
CA GLN A 327 18.01 19.29 -16.92
C GLN A 327 19.18 19.73 -16.02
N ASP A 328 19.50 18.94 -14.98
CA ASP A 328 20.56 19.21 -14.01
C ASP A 328 21.54 18.03 -14.01
N GLU A 329 22.78 18.24 -14.45
CA GLU A 329 23.78 17.16 -14.58
C GLU A 329 24.09 16.45 -13.24
N GLU A 330 24.06 17.16 -12.11
CA GLU A 330 24.36 16.60 -10.79
C GLU A 330 23.16 15.79 -10.27
N ALA A 331 21.94 16.30 -10.46
CA ALA A 331 20.72 15.56 -10.18
C ALA A 331 20.55 14.36 -11.12
N ALA A 332 20.93 14.49 -12.39
CA ALA A 332 20.90 13.42 -13.37
C ALA A 332 21.81 12.27 -12.94
N GLU A 333 23.01 12.53 -12.41
CA GLU A 333 23.88 11.48 -11.91
C GLU A 333 23.30 10.74 -10.70
N VAL A 334 22.66 11.46 -9.76
CA VAL A 334 22.00 10.87 -8.58
C VAL A 334 20.77 10.05 -8.99
N TYR A 335 19.91 10.60 -9.85
CA TYR A 335 18.74 9.91 -10.40
C TYR A 335 19.13 8.72 -11.29
N GLN A 336 20.21 8.84 -12.08
CA GLN A 336 20.74 7.73 -12.87
C GLN A 336 21.38 6.67 -12.00
N ARG A 337 22.06 7.00 -10.89
CA ARG A 337 22.52 5.99 -9.92
C ARG A 337 21.35 5.24 -9.30
N ARG A 338 20.24 5.93 -9.03
CA ARG A 338 18.99 5.36 -8.50
C ARG A 338 18.23 4.50 -9.53
N GLY A 339 18.32 4.80 -10.83
CA GLY A 339 17.60 4.11 -11.91
C GLY A 339 18.41 3.10 -12.74
N LYS A 340 19.75 3.18 -12.78
CA LYS A 340 20.61 2.26 -13.55
C LYS A 340 20.81 0.90 -12.90
N ARG A 341 20.43 0.73 -11.63
CA ARG A 341 20.52 -0.54 -10.93
C ARG A 341 19.18 -1.27 -11.13
N ALA A 342 19.13 -2.15 -12.12
CA ALA A 342 18.01 -3.04 -12.51
C ALA A 342 16.79 -2.44 -13.25
N GLU A 343 16.32 -1.22 -12.93
CA GLU A 343 14.95 -0.77 -13.29
C GLU A 343 14.76 0.11 -14.55
N GLY A 344 15.80 0.35 -15.34
CA GLY A 344 15.68 1.10 -16.61
C GLY A 344 15.32 2.59 -16.48
N LEU A 345 14.93 3.22 -17.60
CA LEU A 345 14.67 4.67 -17.67
C LEU A 345 13.20 5.00 -17.35
N ARG A 346 12.97 6.10 -16.62
CA ARG A 346 11.63 6.65 -16.28
C ARG A 346 11.14 7.63 -17.34
N ASP A 347 11.30 7.24 -18.61
CA ASP A 347 11.01 8.10 -19.75
C ASP A 347 9.52 8.12 -20.12
N ALA A 348 9.16 8.93 -21.11
CA ALA A 348 7.79 9.01 -21.59
C ALA A 348 7.29 7.68 -22.17
N SER A 349 8.18 6.84 -22.71
CA SER A 349 7.83 5.53 -23.27
C SER A 349 7.38 4.57 -22.17
N TRP A 350 8.14 4.50 -21.08
CA TRP A 350 7.75 3.76 -19.87
C TRP A 350 6.41 4.25 -19.31
N ALA A 351 6.25 5.57 -19.17
CA ALA A 351 5.03 6.15 -18.62
C ALA A 351 3.80 5.85 -19.50
N CYS A 352 3.93 5.92 -20.83
CA CYS A 352 2.87 5.53 -21.77
C CYS A 352 2.42 4.08 -21.55
N ASN A 353 3.37 3.13 -21.54
CA ASN A 353 3.05 1.72 -21.36
C ASN A 353 2.32 1.47 -20.03
N GLN A 354 2.80 2.08 -18.93
CA GLN A 354 2.16 1.91 -17.62
C GLN A 354 0.75 2.54 -17.55
N ILE A 355 0.54 3.68 -18.22
CA ILE A 355 -0.79 4.33 -18.29
C ILE A 355 -1.75 3.50 -19.15
N GLU A 356 -1.30 2.94 -20.28
CA GLU A 356 -2.11 2.03 -21.10
C GLU A 356 -2.54 0.80 -20.31
N HIS A 357 -1.64 0.21 -19.50
CA HIS A 357 -1.98 -0.88 -18.59
C HIS A 357 -3.06 -0.46 -17.57
N CYS A 358 -2.95 0.74 -17.00
CA CYS A 358 -3.96 1.28 -16.07
C CYS A 358 -5.33 1.43 -16.74
N VAL A 359 -5.39 1.97 -17.97
CA VAL A 359 -6.63 2.12 -18.73
C VAL A 359 -7.25 0.75 -19.06
N THR A 360 -6.42 -0.20 -19.51
CA THR A 360 -6.85 -1.58 -19.79
C THR A 360 -7.39 -2.27 -18.54
N GLN A 361 -6.78 -2.02 -17.38
CA GLN A 361 -7.27 -2.53 -16.10
C GLN A 361 -8.66 -1.96 -15.76
N ILE A 362 -8.89 -0.66 -15.97
CA ILE A 362 -10.21 -0.05 -15.78
C ILE A 362 -11.24 -0.68 -16.74
N GLU A 363 -10.89 -0.83 -18.02
CA GLU A 363 -11.74 -1.43 -19.04
C GLU A 363 -12.18 -2.85 -18.66
N LYS A 364 -11.25 -3.66 -18.14
CA LYS A 364 -11.53 -5.02 -17.65
C LYS A 364 -12.42 -5.04 -16.42
N LEU A 365 -12.22 -4.11 -15.48
CA LEU A 365 -13.09 -3.97 -14.32
C LEU A 365 -14.51 -3.56 -14.70
N ILE A 366 -14.67 -2.71 -15.73
CA ILE A 366 -15.99 -2.30 -16.25
C ILE A 366 -16.67 -3.46 -16.98
N SER A 367 -15.96 -4.10 -17.91
CA SER A 367 -16.53 -5.15 -18.78
C SER A 367 -16.87 -6.45 -18.03
N ARG A 368 -16.10 -6.79 -17.00
CA ARG A 368 -16.31 -8.02 -16.19
C ARG A 368 -17.08 -7.80 -14.91
N GLY A 369 -17.31 -6.55 -14.50
CA GLY A 369 -18.10 -6.28 -13.31
C GLY A 369 -19.52 -6.84 -13.46
N SER A 370 -20.23 -6.97 -12.34
CA SER A 370 -21.64 -7.36 -12.33
C SER A 370 -22.40 -6.57 -13.41
N ASN A 371 -23.30 -7.21 -14.15
CA ASN A 371 -24.11 -6.52 -15.16
C ASN A 371 -25.55 -6.38 -14.62
N PRO A 372 -26.01 -5.16 -14.25
CA PRO A 372 -25.33 -3.87 -14.36
C PRO A 372 -24.27 -3.65 -13.26
N LEU A 373 -23.27 -2.82 -13.58
CA LEU A 373 -22.22 -2.43 -12.62
C LEU A 373 -22.86 -1.80 -11.39
N PRO A 374 -22.26 -1.96 -10.19
CA PRO A 374 -22.72 -1.27 -8.99
C PRO A 374 -22.84 0.25 -9.22
N GLU A 375 -23.83 0.88 -8.61
CA GLU A 375 -24.16 2.30 -8.81
C GLU A 375 -22.97 3.22 -8.54
N TRP A 376 -22.13 2.91 -7.54
CA TRP A 376 -20.93 3.67 -7.20
C TRP A 376 -19.77 3.46 -8.21
N ALA A 377 -19.71 2.31 -8.85
CA ALA A 377 -18.57 1.88 -9.67
C ALA A 377 -18.50 2.67 -10.98
N ARG A 378 -19.65 2.89 -11.63
CA ARG A 378 -19.76 3.63 -12.91
C ARG A 378 -19.24 5.08 -12.82
N PRO A 379 -19.73 5.94 -11.91
CA PRO A 379 -19.21 7.30 -11.78
C PRO A 379 -17.75 7.31 -11.36
N SER A 380 -17.31 6.32 -10.56
CA SER A 380 -15.91 6.24 -10.14
C SER A 380 -14.96 5.87 -11.28
N ALA A 381 -15.35 4.92 -12.13
CA ALA A 381 -14.60 4.54 -13.32
C ALA A 381 -14.51 5.70 -14.31
N ALA A 382 -15.64 6.38 -14.58
CA ALA A 382 -15.67 7.54 -15.47
C ALA A 382 -14.78 8.67 -14.94
N ARG A 383 -14.81 8.96 -13.63
CA ARG A 383 -13.93 9.95 -12.99
C ARG A 383 -12.46 9.64 -13.25
N ALA A 384 -12.05 8.39 -13.00
CA ALA A 384 -10.67 7.96 -13.17
C ALA A 384 -10.21 8.10 -14.63
N LEU A 385 -11.03 7.65 -15.59
CA LEU A 385 -10.73 7.77 -17.02
C LEU A 385 -10.61 9.22 -17.49
N VAL A 386 -11.54 10.09 -17.06
CA VAL A 386 -11.51 11.52 -17.38
C VAL A 386 -10.28 12.18 -16.75
N SER A 387 -9.94 11.84 -15.50
CA SER A 387 -8.75 12.35 -14.82
C SER A 387 -7.47 11.94 -15.54
N ILE A 388 -7.33 10.66 -15.91
CA ILE A 388 -6.20 10.15 -16.71
C ILE A 388 -6.08 10.92 -18.03
N LEU A 389 -7.20 11.10 -18.74
CA LEU A 389 -7.23 11.82 -20.01
C LEU A 389 -6.80 13.29 -19.84
N LYS A 390 -7.27 13.98 -18.79
CA LYS A 390 -6.82 15.34 -18.45
C LYS A 390 -5.30 15.38 -18.27
N VAL A 391 -4.73 14.48 -17.48
CA VAL A 391 -3.29 14.49 -17.21
C VAL A 391 -2.48 14.22 -18.48
N VAL A 392 -2.90 13.27 -19.31
CA VAL A 392 -2.23 12.96 -20.60
C VAL A 392 -2.25 14.15 -21.54
N ILE A 393 -3.36 14.88 -21.65
CA ILE A 393 -3.49 16.03 -22.57
C ILE A 393 -2.59 17.20 -22.15
N HIS A 394 -2.40 17.41 -20.84
CA HIS A 394 -1.52 18.47 -20.36
C HIS A 394 -0.03 18.12 -20.49
N ASN A 395 0.31 16.86 -20.78
CA ASN A 395 1.69 16.43 -21.02
C ASN A 395 1.91 16.17 -22.52
N ARG A 396 2.62 17.08 -23.20
CA ARG A 396 2.84 17.04 -24.66
C ARG A 396 3.45 15.73 -25.17
N GLU A 397 4.39 15.14 -24.42
CA GLU A 397 5.08 13.91 -24.83
C GLU A 397 4.20 12.67 -24.70
N LEU A 398 3.34 12.63 -23.67
CA LEU A 398 2.35 11.57 -23.49
C LEU A 398 1.21 11.71 -24.49
N TYR A 399 0.69 12.94 -24.68
CA TYR A 399 -0.35 13.23 -25.66
C TYR A 399 0.06 12.75 -27.05
N ARG A 400 1.26 13.10 -27.51
CA ARG A 400 1.76 12.70 -28.82
C ARG A 400 1.78 11.18 -28.98
N ARG A 401 2.24 10.44 -27.97
CA ARG A 401 2.37 8.97 -28.05
C ARG A 401 1.03 8.22 -27.91
N LEU A 402 0.16 8.66 -26.99
CA LEU A 402 -1.07 7.95 -26.64
C LEU A 402 -2.27 8.33 -27.51
N ILE A 403 -2.30 9.56 -28.03
CA ILE A 403 -3.46 10.12 -28.75
C ILE A 403 -3.06 10.66 -30.12
N GLY A 404 -1.96 11.41 -30.21
CA GLY A 404 -1.60 12.16 -31.42
C GLY A 404 -1.11 11.30 -32.58
N ASP A 405 -0.15 10.40 -32.32
CA ASP A 405 0.56 9.63 -33.36
C ASP A 405 -0.16 8.32 -33.72
N ASN A 406 -1.05 7.82 -32.86
CA ASN A 406 -1.74 6.55 -33.05
C ASN A 406 -3.22 6.65 -32.70
N ASP A 407 -4.09 6.07 -33.53
CA ASP A 407 -5.52 5.95 -33.26
C ASP A 407 -5.80 4.66 -32.48
N GLY A 408 -5.24 4.57 -31.27
CA GLY A 408 -5.38 3.40 -30.40
C GLY A 408 -6.72 3.31 -29.67
N ASN A 409 -7.68 4.21 -29.95
CA ASN A 409 -8.89 4.40 -29.13
C ASN A 409 -8.58 4.57 -27.63
N PHE A 410 -7.47 5.23 -27.31
CA PHE A 410 -7.03 5.46 -25.94
C PHE A 410 -8.17 6.00 -25.07
N VAL A 411 -8.53 5.30 -23.99
CA VAL A 411 -9.64 5.60 -23.06
C VAL A 411 -11.05 5.54 -23.67
N TYR A 412 -11.23 5.72 -24.98
CA TYR A 412 -12.53 5.74 -25.66
C TYR A 412 -13.35 4.47 -25.42
N SER A 413 -12.78 3.29 -25.62
CA SER A 413 -13.48 2.01 -25.46
C SER A 413 -14.09 1.86 -24.06
N ALA A 414 -13.33 2.25 -23.04
CA ALA A 414 -13.78 2.20 -21.65
C ALA A 414 -14.85 3.25 -21.33
N LEU A 415 -14.71 4.48 -21.84
CA LEU A 415 -15.71 5.53 -21.66
C LEU A 415 -17.02 5.25 -22.41
N ASP A 416 -16.98 4.57 -23.55
CA ASP A 416 -18.18 4.23 -24.31
C ASP A 416 -19.13 3.31 -23.54
N MET A 417 -18.58 2.39 -22.75
CA MET A 417 -19.35 1.55 -21.83
C MET A 417 -20.03 2.33 -20.68
N LEU A 418 -19.67 3.60 -20.50
CA LEU A 418 -20.10 4.51 -19.43
C LEU A 418 -20.86 5.73 -20.00
N ALA A 419 -21.49 5.61 -21.16
CA ALA A 419 -22.21 6.70 -21.82
C ALA A 419 -23.41 7.26 -21.01
N ASP A 420 -23.84 6.61 -19.94
CA ASP A 420 -24.86 7.09 -18.99
C ASP A 420 -24.32 8.10 -17.97
N GLN A 421 -23.00 8.25 -17.85
CA GLN A 421 -22.35 9.13 -16.86
C GLN A 421 -22.30 10.59 -17.32
N THR A 422 -23.48 11.20 -17.50
CA THR A 422 -23.68 12.53 -18.10
C THR A 422 -23.02 13.68 -17.35
N GLN A 423 -22.69 13.51 -16.06
CA GLN A 423 -22.01 14.51 -15.25
C GLN A 423 -20.59 14.87 -15.74
N TYR A 424 -19.99 14.08 -16.65
CA TYR A 424 -18.66 14.34 -17.20
C TYR A 424 -18.66 14.99 -18.59
N ILE A 425 -19.83 15.35 -19.14
CA ILE A 425 -19.97 15.94 -20.47
C ILE A 425 -19.11 17.22 -20.61
N ASP A 426 -19.26 18.18 -19.70
CA ASP A 426 -18.55 19.47 -19.77
C ASP A 426 -17.01 19.29 -19.74
N ALA A 427 -16.53 18.34 -18.91
CA ALA A 427 -15.12 18.02 -18.82
C ALA A 427 -14.58 17.36 -20.11
N LEU A 428 -15.38 16.51 -20.76
CA LEU A 428 -15.02 15.89 -22.04
C LEU A 428 -15.03 16.89 -23.20
N GLU A 429 -15.90 17.90 -23.15
CA GLU A 429 -15.94 18.99 -24.12
C GLU A 429 -14.70 19.90 -24.01
N GLU A 430 -14.33 20.29 -22.79
CA GLU A 430 -13.08 21.01 -22.53
C GLU A 430 -11.86 20.23 -23.06
N ILE A 431 -11.84 18.92 -22.83
CA ILE A 431 -10.83 18.01 -23.35
C ILE A 431 -10.82 17.98 -24.89
N LEU A 432 -11.99 17.90 -25.53
CA LEU A 432 -12.12 17.89 -26.98
C LEU A 432 -11.63 19.19 -27.63
N ASP A 433 -11.84 20.33 -26.98
CA ASP A 433 -11.33 21.62 -27.43
C ASP A 433 -9.80 21.63 -27.40
N LEU A 434 -9.19 21.14 -26.31
CA LEU A 434 -7.73 20.99 -26.21
C LEU A 434 -7.17 20.01 -27.26
N ILE A 435 -7.84 18.88 -27.48
CA ILE A 435 -7.48 17.92 -28.54
C ILE A 435 -7.54 18.58 -29.92
N GLY A 436 -8.54 19.44 -30.16
CA GLY A 436 -8.67 20.21 -31.40
C GLY A 436 -7.50 21.17 -31.65
N VAL A 437 -6.94 21.73 -30.58
CA VAL A 437 -5.75 22.62 -30.65
C VAL A 437 -4.47 21.83 -30.90
N TYR A 438 -4.26 20.72 -30.19
CA TYR A 438 -3.03 19.93 -30.30
C TYR A 438 -2.98 19.01 -31.53
N GLY A 439 -4.14 18.63 -32.07
CA GLY A 439 -4.27 17.77 -33.24
C GLY A 439 -4.21 16.29 -32.88
N ALA A 440 -5.28 15.57 -33.16
CA ALA A 440 -5.39 14.12 -33.04
C ALA A 440 -5.95 13.49 -34.33
N PRO A 441 -5.83 12.17 -34.52
CA PRO A 441 -6.45 11.47 -35.63
C PRO A 441 -7.94 11.79 -35.75
N SER A 442 -8.40 12.08 -36.97
CA SER A 442 -9.79 12.51 -37.22
C SER A 442 -10.84 11.50 -36.75
N SER A 443 -10.50 10.21 -36.80
CA SER A 443 -11.30 9.09 -36.29
C SER A 443 -11.45 9.15 -34.77
N TYR A 444 -10.37 9.36 -34.02
CA TYR A 444 -10.42 9.55 -32.55
C TYR A 444 -11.34 10.72 -32.16
N VAL A 445 -11.18 11.87 -32.83
CA VAL A 445 -12.03 13.06 -32.59
C VAL A 445 -13.50 12.77 -32.92
N ALA A 446 -13.77 12.08 -34.02
CA ALA A 446 -15.14 11.69 -34.40
C ALA A 446 -15.76 10.75 -33.37
N ASN A 447 -15.00 9.77 -32.88
CA ASN A 447 -15.42 8.81 -31.85
C ASN A 447 -15.78 9.53 -30.55
N MET A 448 -14.89 10.38 -30.03
CA MET A 448 -15.13 11.14 -28.80
C MET A 448 -16.32 12.11 -28.92
N ARG A 449 -16.51 12.78 -30.06
CA ARG A 449 -17.72 13.60 -30.31
C ARG A 449 -18.99 12.76 -30.38
N GLY A 450 -18.91 11.57 -30.97
CA GLY A 450 -19.99 10.60 -31.00
C GLY A 450 -20.39 10.16 -29.59
N LEU A 451 -19.41 9.90 -28.73
CA LEU A 451 -19.63 9.59 -27.31
C LEU A 451 -20.36 10.71 -26.58
N VAL A 452 -19.87 11.95 -26.65
CA VAL A 452 -20.53 13.11 -26.01
C VAL A 452 -21.98 13.27 -26.50
N THR A 453 -22.23 13.03 -27.78
CA THR A 453 -23.59 13.06 -28.35
C THR A 453 -24.48 11.95 -27.77
N ARG A 454 -23.94 10.73 -27.59
CA ARG A 454 -24.66 9.63 -26.92
C ARG A 454 -24.96 9.96 -25.46
N MET A 455 -23.99 10.52 -24.72
CA MET A 455 -24.18 10.93 -23.34
C MET A 455 -25.29 11.97 -23.19
N ARG A 456 -25.33 12.99 -24.07
CA ARG A 456 -26.42 14.00 -24.09
C ARG A 456 -27.78 13.41 -24.43
N SER A 457 -27.80 12.34 -25.25
CA SER A 457 -29.03 11.66 -25.64
C SER A 457 -29.56 10.72 -24.56
N HIS A 458 -28.75 10.43 -23.53
CA HIS A 458 -29.13 9.59 -22.42
C HIS A 458 -30.14 10.33 -21.54
N LYS A 459 -31.42 9.97 -21.66
CA LYS A 459 -32.44 10.44 -20.71
C LYS A 459 -32.27 9.66 -19.40
N PRO A 460 -32.26 10.33 -18.23
CA PRO A 460 -32.44 9.63 -16.97
C PRO A 460 -33.78 8.91 -17.05
N THR A 461 -33.78 7.58 -17.05
CA THR A 461 -35.01 6.82 -16.85
C THR A 461 -35.44 7.12 -15.42
N GLU A 462 -36.37 8.06 -15.26
CA GLU A 462 -37.11 8.25 -14.02
C GLU A 462 -37.85 6.93 -13.73
N THR A 463 -37.25 6.10 -12.87
CA THR A 463 -37.92 4.98 -12.25
C THR A 463 -39.08 5.57 -11.46
N THR A 464 -40.26 5.51 -12.07
CA THR A 464 -41.55 5.88 -11.48
C THR A 464 -41.89 4.82 -10.42
N GLY A 465 -41.22 4.92 -9.28
CA GLY A 465 -41.53 4.19 -8.05
C GLY A 465 -42.33 5.12 -7.14
N ALA A 466 -43.63 4.89 -7.11
CA ALA A 466 -44.60 5.65 -6.32
C ALA A 466 -44.17 5.81 -4.85
N ALA A 467 -44.52 6.97 -4.33
CA ALA A 467 -44.48 7.33 -2.93
C ALA A 467 -44.96 6.18 -2.01
N ASN A 468 -44.13 5.84 -1.04
CA ASN A 468 -44.64 5.52 0.28
C ASN A 468 -43.69 6.11 1.32
N GLU A 469 -44.15 7.23 1.88
CA GLU A 469 -43.62 7.81 3.11
C GLU A 469 -43.57 6.74 4.20
N SER A 470 -42.36 6.34 4.61
CA SER A 470 -42.17 5.68 5.90
C SER A 470 -41.09 6.42 6.66
N ARG A 471 -41.58 7.38 7.43
CA ARG A 471 -40.85 8.26 8.33
C ARG A 471 -40.38 7.44 9.53
N VAL A 472 -39.13 6.96 9.50
CA VAL A 472 -38.46 6.41 10.69
C VAL A 472 -37.67 7.54 11.36
N PRO A 473 -37.90 7.86 12.64
CA PRO A 473 -37.30 9.01 13.29
C PRO A 473 -35.83 8.73 13.65
N ARG A 474 -34.96 9.60 13.14
CA ARG A 474 -33.55 9.72 13.52
C ARG A 474 -33.49 10.06 15.02
N ARG A 475 -32.83 9.20 15.81
CA ARG A 475 -32.53 9.47 17.22
C ARG A 475 -31.56 10.63 17.30
N GLU A 476 -32.06 11.79 17.72
CA GLU A 476 -31.27 12.93 18.14
C GLU A 476 -30.45 12.56 19.39
N THR A 477 -29.14 12.80 19.32
CA THR A 477 -28.26 12.88 20.48
C THR A 477 -28.65 14.08 21.36
N PRO A 478 -28.66 13.97 22.71
CA PRO A 478 -29.07 15.07 23.58
C PRO A 478 -28.06 16.23 23.59
N PRO A 479 -28.50 17.49 23.70
CA PRO A 479 -27.59 18.61 23.90
C PRO A 479 -27.09 18.66 25.35
N LEU A 480 -25.78 18.87 25.51
CA LEU A 480 -25.15 19.20 26.79
C LEU A 480 -25.56 20.61 27.23
N HIS A 481 -25.99 20.70 28.49
CA HIS A 481 -26.37 21.92 29.19
C HIS A 481 -25.34 23.05 29.09
N GLN A 482 -25.77 24.22 28.63
CA GLN A 482 -25.19 25.51 29.02
C GLN A 482 -25.93 26.06 30.25
N PRO A 483 -25.24 26.60 31.27
CA PRO A 483 -25.90 27.26 32.38
C PRO A 483 -26.24 28.71 32.04
N THR A 484 -27.51 29.05 32.19
CA THR A 484 -28.05 30.41 32.24
C THR A 484 -27.67 31.09 33.57
N PRO A 485 -27.30 32.37 33.58
CA PRO A 485 -27.46 33.22 34.75
C PRO A 485 -28.59 34.23 34.50
N GLY A 486 -29.70 34.06 35.21
CA GLY A 486 -30.70 35.11 35.42
C GLY A 486 -30.50 35.73 36.80
N GLY A 487 -30.46 37.06 36.87
CA GLY A 487 -30.48 37.86 38.11
C GLY A 487 -31.84 37.79 38.84
N PRO A 488 -32.24 38.76 39.71
CA PRO A 488 -31.85 40.17 39.72
C PRO A 488 -31.69 40.83 41.13
N GLN A 489 -31.23 42.09 41.13
CA GLN A 489 -31.87 43.26 41.79
C GLN A 489 -30.95 44.22 42.59
N HIS A 490 -31.27 45.49 42.35
CA HIS A 490 -31.16 46.70 43.17
C HIS A 490 -29.97 47.66 43.03
N ALA A 491 -30.38 48.89 42.71
CA ALA A 491 -29.66 50.12 42.50
C ALA A 491 -29.05 50.69 43.78
N GLU A 492 -27.96 51.45 43.64
CA GLU A 492 -27.89 52.78 44.23
C GLU A 492 -26.78 53.63 43.60
N SER A 493 -27.11 54.91 43.46
CA SER A 493 -26.34 56.00 42.88
C SER A 493 -25.16 56.39 43.76
N SER A 494 -24.04 56.85 43.17
CA SER A 494 -23.36 58.09 43.57
C SER A 494 -22.15 58.43 42.70
N ARG A 495 -21.98 59.74 42.54
CA ARG A 495 -21.03 60.47 41.69
C ARG A 495 -19.61 60.54 42.29
N SER A 496 -18.65 60.76 41.38
CA SER A 496 -17.60 61.82 41.39
C SER A 496 -16.15 61.33 41.30
N GLY A 497 -15.50 61.68 40.18
CA GLY A 497 -14.39 62.66 40.22
C GLY A 497 -12.93 62.16 40.09
N SER A 498 -12.31 62.57 38.97
CA SER A 498 -10.85 62.76 38.71
C SER A 498 -9.99 61.49 38.53
N GLY A 499 -9.03 61.39 37.61
CA GLY A 499 -8.53 62.28 36.56
C GLY A 499 -7.17 61.75 36.05
N HIS A 500 -6.89 61.88 34.73
CA HIS A 500 -5.58 61.84 34.04
C HIS A 500 -4.73 60.53 34.18
N PHE A 501 -3.87 60.05 33.26
CA PHE A 501 -3.25 60.56 32.03
C PHE A 501 -2.60 59.36 31.27
N LEU A 502 -2.81 59.32 29.94
CA LEU A 502 -1.93 58.89 28.83
C LEU A 502 -0.90 57.72 28.95
N ASP A 503 -1.18 56.67 28.15
CA ASP A 503 -0.29 55.92 27.22
C ASP A 503 0.53 56.90 26.31
N PRO A 504 1.62 56.58 25.58
CA PRO A 504 1.90 55.31 24.89
C PRO A 504 3.38 54.89 24.66
N GLY A 505 3.57 53.70 24.07
CA GLY A 505 4.42 53.54 22.87
C GLY A 505 5.91 53.12 23.01
N LEU A 506 6.23 51.97 22.42
CA LEU A 506 7.51 51.50 21.83
C LEU A 506 8.30 52.65 21.11
N PRO A 507 9.64 52.58 20.82
CA PRO A 507 10.32 51.45 20.15
C PRO A 507 11.87 51.28 20.29
N ALA A 508 12.35 50.19 19.67
CA ALA A 508 13.58 49.97 18.89
C ALA A 508 14.98 50.54 19.29
N SER A 509 15.94 49.60 19.23
CA SER A 509 17.33 49.68 18.68
C SER A 509 18.38 50.60 19.34
N LEU A 510 19.55 50.02 19.67
CA LEU A 510 20.87 50.35 19.09
C LEU A 510 22.05 49.73 19.89
N THR A 511 22.90 49.00 19.15
CA THR A 511 24.39 48.97 19.14
C THR A 511 25.26 49.06 20.43
N SER A 512 26.33 48.25 20.37
CA SER A 512 27.76 48.61 20.59
C SER A 512 28.45 48.23 21.91
N GLY A 513 29.48 47.37 21.75
CA GLY A 513 30.78 47.44 22.46
C GLY A 513 30.83 46.77 23.83
N GLY A 514 31.86 46.02 24.24
CA GLY A 514 33.14 45.68 23.67
C GLY A 514 34.07 45.17 24.80
N ARG A 515 34.97 44.24 24.44
CA ARG A 515 36.28 43.92 25.06
C ARG A 515 36.40 43.41 26.52
N GLY A 516 37.12 42.27 26.59
CA GLY A 516 38.11 41.93 27.64
C GLY A 516 37.56 41.04 28.74
N GLY A 517 38.17 39.94 29.16
CA GLY A 517 39.45 39.31 28.87
C GLY A 517 39.69 38.22 29.93
N GLY A 518 40.65 37.32 29.68
CA GLY A 518 41.37 36.63 30.75
C GLY A 518 40.86 35.25 31.21
N GLY A 519 41.41 34.21 30.60
CA GLY A 519 42.36 33.36 31.33
C GLY A 519 41.87 32.07 31.98
N ARG A 520 42.73 31.05 31.82
CA ARG A 520 42.88 29.80 32.58
C ARG A 520 41.83 28.74 32.24
N GLY A 521 42.16 27.53 31.82
CA GLY A 521 43.40 26.76 31.96
C GLY A 521 43.03 25.36 32.45
N ARG A 522 43.79 24.35 31.97
CA ARG A 522 43.73 22.90 32.27
C ARG A 522 42.68 22.14 31.44
N GLY A 523 43.01 21.09 30.71
CA GLY A 523 44.22 20.26 30.69
C GLY A 523 43.83 18.78 30.83
N ASN A 524 44.51 17.93 30.05
CA ASN A 524 44.46 16.46 29.95
C ASN A 524 43.40 15.92 28.96
N GLY A 525 43.74 15.37 27.79
CA GLY A 525 45.04 14.97 27.25
C GLY A 525 45.46 13.55 27.65
N ARG A 526 45.21 12.58 26.76
CA ARG A 526 46.00 11.38 26.37
C ARG A 526 45.10 10.55 25.43
N GLY A 527 45.40 10.31 24.15
CA GLY A 527 46.68 9.98 23.51
C GLY A 527 46.85 8.45 23.57
N SER A 528 46.99 7.69 22.47
CA SER A 528 48.05 7.89 21.48
C SER A 528 47.82 7.10 20.19
N LYS A 529 48.22 7.74 19.09
CA LYS A 529 48.59 7.14 17.80
C LYS A 529 49.94 6.42 17.90
N ARG A 530 50.22 5.49 16.98
CA ARG A 530 51.55 5.33 16.36
C ARG A 530 51.43 4.89 14.90
N PRO A 531 52.47 5.10 14.07
CA PRO A 531 52.34 5.32 12.63
C PRO A 531 52.99 4.23 11.76
N VAL A 532 52.77 4.43 10.45
CA VAL A 532 53.25 3.77 9.22
C VAL A 532 54.77 3.50 9.17
N PRO A 533 55.23 2.58 8.30
CA PRO A 533 56.11 3.04 7.22
C PRO A 533 55.83 2.43 5.83
N ARG A 534 56.10 3.25 4.80
CA ARG A 534 56.17 2.94 3.37
C ARG A 534 57.54 2.34 3.03
N SER A 535 57.57 1.38 2.10
CA SER A 535 58.68 1.16 1.15
C SER A 535 58.18 0.46 -0.12
N SER A 536 58.62 0.96 -1.27
CA SER A 536 58.59 0.34 -2.62
C SER A 536 60.07 0.26 -3.09
N PRO A 537 60.41 -0.16 -4.33
CA PRO A 537 59.89 -1.19 -5.25
C PRO A 537 61.00 -2.20 -5.65
N GLN A 538 60.68 -3.31 -6.33
CA GLN A 538 61.67 -4.02 -7.16
C GLN A 538 61.03 -4.86 -8.28
N ASP A 539 61.48 -4.59 -9.51
CA ASP A 539 61.31 -5.36 -10.73
C ASP A 539 61.92 -6.76 -10.64
N HIS A 540 61.33 -7.75 -11.34
CA HIS A 540 62.06 -8.68 -12.22
C HIS A 540 61.13 -9.46 -13.15
N ALA A 541 61.51 -9.50 -14.42
CA ALA A 541 60.91 -10.25 -15.51
C ALA A 541 61.60 -11.62 -15.75
N ARG A 542 60.97 -12.46 -16.60
CA ARG A 542 61.35 -13.79 -17.16
C ARG A 542 60.88 -14.99 -16.32
N GLY A 543 60.25 -16.04 -16.85
CA GLY A 543 59.86 -16.42 -18.20
C GLY A 543 59.66 -17.94 -18.28
N SER A 544 58.71 -18.38 -19.13
CA SER A 544 58.70 -19.66 -19.87
C SER A 544 58.73 -21.01 -19.11
N ARG A 545 57.68 -21.82 -19.25
CA ARG A 545 57.73 -23.08 -20.04
C ARG A 545 56.39 -23.82 -20.13
N LYS A 546 55.98 -24.03 -21.38
CA LYS A 546 55.14 -25.13 -21.88
C LYS A 546 55.50 -26.49 -21.25
N ARG A 547 54.49 -27.28 -20.91
CA ARG A 547 54.41 -28.71 -21.31
C ARG A 547 52.98 -29.22 -21.25
N ALA A 548 52.41 -29.41 -22.44
CA ALA A 548 51.30 -30.32 -22.69
C ALA A 548 51.85 -31.74 -22.87
N ARG A 549 51.13 -32.73 -22.35
CA ARG A 549 51.14 -34.14 -22.80
C ARG A 549 49.84 -34.80 -22.31
N GLY A 550 49.07 -35.35 -23.23
CA GLY A 550 47.97 -36.25 -22.91
C GLY A 550 46.98 -36.46 -24.05
N ALA A 551 47.37 -37.33 -25.00
CA ALA A 551 46.62 -37.96 -26.09
C ALA A 551 46.10 -37.06 -27.22
#